data_AF-A0A7C4UTM0-F1
#
_entry.id   AF-A0A7C4UTM0-F1
#
_cell.length_a   1.000
_cell.length_b   1.000
_cell.length_c   1.000
_cell.angle_alpha   90.00
_cell.angle_beta   90.00
_cell.angle_gamma   90.00
#
_symmetry.space_group_name_H-M   'P 1'
#
loop_
_entity.id
_entity.type
_entity.pdbx_description
1 polymer ?
#
loop_
_entity_poly.entity_id
_entity_poly.type
_entity_poly.pdbx_seq_one_letter_code
_entity_poly.pdbx_strand_id
1 'polypeptide(L)'
;TLLNKRLQVFSGEGTVLRQWAVPWASDFLAPAMAIAPQGRLYMADPDRGRVWEYAQDGSTVVWWAGGDMRRPVGLAVDAAGRIYVLDGETRTIYIFERTE
;
A
#
# COMPACT_ATOMS: atom_id res chain seq x y z
N THR A 1 -21.78 -3.51 11.17
CA THR A 1 -21.49 -3.82 9.75
C THR A 1 -19.99 -3.74 9.56
N LEU A 2 -19.31 -4.87 9.39
CA LEU A 2 -17.85 -4.86 9.26
C LEU A 2 -17.51 -4.29 7.88
N LEU A 3 -16.80 -3.17 7.86
CA LEU A 3 -16.30 -2.50 6.65
C LEU A 3 -15.41 -3.48 5.86
N ASN A 4 -15.34 -3.33 4.54
CA ASN A 4 -14.60 -4.22 3.62
C ASN A 4 -13.07 -4.07 3.77
N LYS A 5 -12.54 -4.47 4.93
CA LYS A 5 -11.12 -4.49 5.30
C LYS A 5 -10.41 -5.70 4.70
N ARG A 6 -10.35 -5.75 3.38
CA ARG A 6 -9.76 -6.85 2.63
C ARG A 6 -9.01 -6.38 1.40
N LEU A 7 -7.98 -7.13 1.06
CA LEU A 7 -7.29 -7.08 -0.22
C LEU A 7 -7.83 -8.23 -1.05
N GLN A 8 -8.24 -7.95 -2.29
CA GLN A 8 -8.73 -8.95 -3.23
C GLN A 8 -7.92 -8.91 -4.52
N VAL A 9 -7.57 -10.08 -5.03
CA VAL A 9 -6.93 -10.26 -6.33
C VAL A 9 -7.97 -10.87 -7.26
N PHE A 10 -8.13 -10.26 -8.43
CA PHE A 10 -9.08 -10.70 -9.45
C PHE A 10 -8.35 -11.22 -10.69
N SER A 11 -9.01 -12.12 -11.42
CA SER A 11 -8.64 -12.42 -12.80
C SER A 11 -8.99 -11.26 -13.72
N GLY A 12 -8.49 -11.27 -14.96
CA GLY A 12 -8.91 -10.31 -15.99
C GLY A 12 -10.42 -10.34 -16.28
N GLU A 13 -11.07 -11.45 -15.97
CA GLU A 13 -12.53 -11.65 -16.10
C GLU A 13 -13.32 -11.26 -14.84
N GLY A 14 -12.67 -10.65 -13.83
CA GLY A 14 -13.33 -10.19 -12.61
C GLY A 14 -13.67 -11.30 -11.59
N THR A 15 -13.10 -12.49 -11.74
CA THR A 15 -13.27 -13.57 -10.75
C THR A 15 -12.29 -13.39 -9.59
N VAL A 16 -12.74 -13.52 -8.34
CA VAL A 16 -11.84 -13.46 -7.17
C VAL A 16 -10.91 -14.68 -7.17
N LEU A 17 -9.61 -14.44 -7.26
CA LEU A 17 -8.56 -15.47 -7.20
C LEU A 17 -8.05 -15.68 -5.77
N ARG A 18 -7.85 -14.58 -5.03
CA ARG A 18 -7.31 -14.58 -3.66
C ARG A 18 -7.89 -13.43 -2.86
N GLN A 19 -7.92 -13.60 -1.54
CA GLN A 19 -8.32 -12.56 -0.62
C GLN A 19 -7.57 -12.69 0.70
N TRP A 20 -7.17 -11.54 1.25
CA TRP A 20 -6.58 -11.45 2.58
C TRP A 20 -7.28 -10.39 3.42
N ALA A 21 -7.33 -10.60 4.73
CA ALA A 21 -7.80 -9.59 5.67
C ALA A 21 -6.76 -8.47 5.79
N VAL A 22 -7.23 -7.22 5.87
CA VAL A 22 -6.41 -6.02 6.04
C VAL A 22 -6.91 -5.29 7.29
N PRO A 23 -6.69 -5.86 8.49
CA PRO A 23 -7.34 -5.38 9.72
C PRO A 23 -6.90 -3.96 10.12
N TRP A 24 -5.73 -3.52 9.66
CA TRP A 24 -5.21 -2.18 9.90
C TRP A 24 -5.87 -1.11 9.02
N ALA A 25 -6.57 -1.49 7.95
CA ALA A 25 -7.18 -0.54 7.02
C ALA A 25 -8.16 0.39 7.74
N SER A 26 -8.14 1.66 7.32
CA SER A 26 -9.02 2.68 7.83
C SER A 26 -10.49 2.32 7.60
N ASP A 27 -11.34 2.75 8.53
CA ASP A 27 -12.79 2.63 8.37
C ASP A 27 -13.36 3.67 7.41
N PHE A 28 -12.61 4.75 7.14
CA PHE A 28 -13.10 5.92 6.39
C PHE A 28 -12.43 6.09 5.03
N LEU A 29 -11.23 5.52 4.85
CA LEU A 29 -10.43 5.68 3.64
C LEU A 29 -9.91 4.33 3.14
N ALA A 30 -10.15 4.06 1.86
CA ALA A 30 -9.46 2.96 1.20
C ALA A 30 -7.95 3.27 1.15
N PRO A 31 -7.07 2.31 1.46
CA PRO A 31 -5.64 2.51 1.33
C PRO A 31 -5.29 2.75 -0.15
N ALA A 32 -4.41 3.72 -0.41
CA ALA A 32 -3.77 3.82 -1.72
C ALA A 32 -2.88 2.60 -1.94
N MET A 33 -2.74 2.16 -3.18
CA MET A 33 -2.05 0.92 -3.52
C MET A 33 -1.26 1.04 -4.82
N ALA A 34 -0.10 0.39 -4.90
CA ALA A 34 0.67 0.27 -6.15
C ALA A 34 1.47 -1.04 -6.17
N ILE A 35 1.59 -1.64 -7.36
CA ILE A 35 2.34 -2.90 -7.56
C ILE A 35 3.67 -2.57 -8.24
N ALA A 36 4.77 -3.01 -7.63
CA ALA A 36 6.10 -2.89 -8.23
C ALA A 36 6.34 -3.94 -9.33
N PRO A 37 7.30 -3.72 -10.25
CA PRO A 37 7.59 -4.67 -11.33
C PRO A 37 7.89 -6.11 -10.88
N GLN A 38 8.41 -6.28 -9.65
CA GLN A 38 8.68 -7.60 -9.05
C GLN A 38 7.42 -8.27 -8.46
N GLY A 39 6.25 -7.64 -8.62
CA GLY A 39 4.96 -8.13 -8.14
C GLY A 39 4.74 -7.98 -6.63
N ARG A 40 5.54 -7.13 -5.97
CA ARG A 40 5.28 -6.68 -4.59
C ARG A 40 4.21 -5.61 -4.61
N LEU A 41 3.25 -5.69 -3.71
CA LEU A 41 2.19 -4.70 -3.55
C LEU A 41 2.52 -3.79 -2.36
N TYR A 42 2.46 -2.49 -2.56
CA TYR A 42 2.58 -1.48 -1.51
C TYR A 42 1.21 -0.89 -1.20
N MET A 43 0.90 -0.72 0.09
CA MET A 43 -0.36 -0.14 0.55
C MET A 43 -0.12 0.93 1.61
N ALA A 44 -0.74 2.09 1.45
CA ALA A 44 -0.64 3.19 2.40
C ALA A 44 -1.58 2.98 3.60
N ASP A 45 -1.06 3.18 4.81
CA ASP A 45 -1.84 3.28 6.04
C ASP A 45 -1.92 4.77 6.45
N PRO A 46 -2.96 5.50 5.99
CA PRO A 46 -3.09 6.94 6.23
C PRO A 46 -3.27 7.26 7.72
N ASP A 47 -3.85 6.36 8.50
CA ASP A 47 -4.17 6.60 9.91
C ASP A 47 -2.93 6.46 10.80
N ARG A 48 -1.89 5.79 10.32
CA ARG A 48 -0.66 5.54 11.07
C ARG A 48 0.60 6.15 10.47
N GLY A 49 0.51 6.80 9.32
CA GLY A 49 1.68 7.35 8.63
C GLY A 49 2.65 6.28 8.16
N ARG A 50 2.16 5.17 7.58
CA ARG A 50 3.01 4.02 7.20
C ARG A 50 2.72 3.51 5.81
N VAL A 51 3.65 2.71 5.29
CA VAL A 51 3.47 1.94 4.07
C VAL A 51 3.75 0.46 4.37
N TRP A 52 2.80 -0.38 4.01
CA TRP A 52 2.88 -1.83 4.09
C TRP A 52 3.35 -2.41 2.75
N GLU A 53 4.15 -3.46 2.80
CA GLU A 53 4.49 -4.30 1.64
C GLU A 53 3.79 -5.65 1.78
N TYR A 54 3.28 -6.15 0.66
CA TYR A 54 2.63 -7.45 0.52
C TYR A 54 3.34 -8.26 -0.56
N ALA A 55 3.70 -9.48 -0.23
CA ALA A 55 4.08 -10.48 -1.20
C ALA A 55 2.84 -11.06 -1.90
N GLN A 56 3.05 -11.77 -3.01
CA GLN A 56 1.96 -12.37 -3.79
C GLN A 56 1.21 -13.48 -3.05
N ASP A 57 1.84 -14.10 -2.05
CA ASP A 57 1.23 -15.10 -1.16
C ASP A 57 0.40 -14.48 -0.02
N GLY A 58 0.46 -13.15 0.12
CA GLY A 58 -0.24 -12.38 1.16
C GLY A 58 0.55 -12.16 2.44
N SER A 59 1.78 -12.68 2.54
CA SER A 59 2.69 -12.27 3.62
C SER A 59 2.93 -10.76 3.55
N THR A 60 2.94 -10.11 4.71
CA THR A 60 3.03 -8.65 4.79
C THR A 60 3.99 -8.20 5.88
N VAL A 61 4.61 -7.05 5.64
CA VAL A 61 5.49 -6.35 6.57
C VAL A 61 5.21 -4.86 6.52
N VAL A 62 5.48 -4.15 7.62
CA VAL A 62 5.62 -2.70 7.58
C VAL A 62 6.92 -2.40 6.86
N TRP A 63 6.83 -2.00 5.60
CA TRP A 63 8.00 -1.69 4.79
C TRP A 63 8.61 -0.34 5.19
N TRP A 64 7.76 0.62 5.52
CA TRP A 64 8.21 1.90 6.02
C TRP A 64 7.30 2.45 7.11
N ALA A 65 7.92 2.92 8.19
CA ALA A 65 7.30 3.68 9.26
C ALA A 65 8.36 4.58 9.89
N GLY A 66 8.14 5.90 9.91
CA GLY A 66 9.08 6.83 10.54
C GLY A 66 9.02 8.22 9.93
N GLY A 67 10.11 8.98 10.05
CA GLY A 67 10.26 10.30 9.43
C GLY A 67 9.12 11.28 9.71
N ASP A 68 8.85 12.15 8.73
CA ASP A 68 7.84 13.19 8.81
C ASP A 68 6.52 12.84 8.11
N MET A 69 6.40 11.64 7.53
CA MET A 69 5.15 11.21 6.88
C MET A 69 4.07 10.99 7.94
N ARG A 70 2.92 11.64 7.76
CA ARG A 70 1.79 11.64 8.69
C ARG A 70 0.56 10.96 8.12
N ARG A 71 0.29 11.18 6.83
CA ARG A 71 -0.92 10.73 6.16
C ARG A 71 -0.65 10.39 4.68
N PRO A 72 -0.03 9.24 4.39
CA PRO A 72 0.15 8.78 3.02
C PRO A 72 -1.21 8.47 2.38
N VAL A 73 -1.52 9.15 1.28
CA VAL A 73 -2.81 9.05 0.56
C VAL A 73 -2.67 8.70 -0.91
N GLY A 74 -1.44 8.63 -1.43
CA GLY A 74 -1.16 8.24 -2.81
C GLY A 74 0.10 7.39 -2.90
N LEU A 75 0.09 6.41 -3.80
CA LEU A 75 1.23 5.56 -4.11
C LEU A 75 1.37 5.40 -5.63
N ALA A 76 2.60 5.47 -6.11
CA ALA A 76 2.97 5.09 -7.48
C ALA A 76 4.33 4.39 -7.47
N VAL A 77 4.56 3.50 -8.42
CA VAL A 77 5.86 2.85 -8.62
C VAL A 77 6.26 3.03 -10.09
N ASP A 78 7.51 3.41 -10.33
CA ASP A 78 8.03 3.52 -11.70
C ASP A 78 8.68 2.21 -12.20
N ALA A 79 9.09 2.20 -13.47
CA ALA A 79 9.69 1.02 -14.09
C ALA A 79 11.04 0.59 -13.45
N ALA A 80 11.73 1.50 -12.75
CA ALA A 80 12.94 1.20 -12.00
C ALA A 80 12.63 0.65 -10.60
N GLY A 81 11.36 0.59 -10.20
CA GLY A 81 10.94 0.14 -8.88
C GLY A 81 11.02 1.22 -7.80
N ARG A 82 11.20 2.50 -8.16
CA ARG A 82 11.15 3.60 -7.18
C ARG A 82 9.71 3.83 -6.75
N ILE A 83 9.51 3.99 -5.46
CA ILE A 83 8.19 4.13 -4.83
C ILE A 83 7.99 5.59 -4.45
N TYR A 84 6.92 6.18 -4.96
CA TYR A 84 6.51 7.55 -4.69
C TYR A 84 5.32 7.53 -3.74
N VAL A 85 5.44 8.21 -2.61
CA VAL A 85 4.39 8.29 -1.59
C VAL A 85 3.96 9.74 -1.43
N LEU A 86 2.72 10.05 -1.78
CA LEU A 86 2.13 11.36 -1.51
C LEU A 86 1.59 11.39 -0.08
N ASP A 87 2.17 12.25 0.73
CA ASP A 87 1.65 12.59 2.05
C ASP A 87 0.71 13.80 1.96
N GLY A 88 -0.57 13.55 2.24
CA GLY A 88 -1.62 14.55 2.07
C GLY A 88 -1.65 15.61 3.16
N GLU A 89 -1.03 15.36 4.31
CA GLU A 89 -1.02 16.29 5.45
C GLU A 89 0.15 17.27 5.35
N THR A 90 1.34 16.73 5.15
CA THR A 90 2.58 17.51 5.00
C THR A 90 2.74 18.10 3.59
N ARG A 91 1.96 17.63 2.61
CA ARG A 91 2.02 18.01 1.19
C ARG A 91 3.37 17.68 0.55
N THR A 92 3.97 16.58 0.97
CA THR A 92 5.29 16.12 0.53
C THR A 92 5.15 14.85 -0.30
N ILE A 93 5.96 14.73 -1.35
CA ILE A 93 6.18 13.44 -2.04
C ILE A 93 7.49 12.86 -1.53
N TYR A 94 7.40 11.70 -0.89
CA TYR A 94 8.57 10.91 -0.52
C TYR A 94 8.91 9.97 -1.66
N ILE A 95 10.19 9.87 -2.00
CA ILE A 95 10.69 8.95 -3.01
C ILE A 95 11.62 7.98 -2.31
N PHE A 96 11.36 6.69 -2.50
CA PHE A 96 12.15 5.62 -1.92
C PHE A 96 12.72 4.75 -3.01
N GLU A 97 13.99 4.39 -2.82
CA GLU A 97 14.66 3.37 -3.60
C GLU A 97 14.91 2.18 -2.67
N ARG A 98 14.70 0.97 -3.19
CA ARG A 98 15.02 -0.23 -2.43
C ARG A 98 16.53 -0.45 -2.53
N THR A 99 17.24 -0.26 -1.44
CA THR A 99 18.60 -0.81 -1.30
C THR A 99 18.47 -2.29 -1.00
N GLU A 100 19.20 -3.13 -1.75
CA GLU A 100 19.29 -4.57 -1.49
C GLU A 100 19.84 -4.90 -0.10
#